data_AF-A0A3M6TGF0-F1
#
_entry.id   AF-A0A3M6TGF0-F1
#
_cell.length_a   1.000
_cell.length_b   1.000
_cell.length_c   1.000
_cell.angle_alpha   90.00
_cell.angle_beta   90.00
_cell.angle_gamma   90.00
#
_symmetry.space_group_name_H-M   'P 1'
#
loop_
_entity.id
_entity.type
_entity.pdbx_description
1 polymer ?
#
loop_
_entity_poly.entity_id
_entity_poly.type
_entity_poly.pdbx_seq_one_letter_code
_entity_poly.pdbx_strand_id
1 'polypeptide(L)'
;ITPETTQETFKPISSLLLPSNCKIILLADVDGDGMLELVTGHADRAVYIHKLHVVKEHHKQSDICDQPSTEKEDKKKKVKPSVSTNRHDLDKITENSIETAQKLNGKDLKQEGTIAKLYHVGNKVSGDAVQKRNVSFKVEEVHHWTIPRQIGSLVVFDMATTRYLLASYPGGSYIILNSWNLSKQQKDGDQMSSSASKSTFRQFPHVWGRSKDIPLNLLSLKCRDPDAPASCLEKHLVLCTQDGQVTLLYGSKLQWSLCIEQGFYNLFALSKLDITGDGNEEIALCSWEGNTYIIDRHKNVVQFSFGENVMGFCAGSYAFSPGKNLPALVYVTSSNRVIIYWNAWQSLMVPTYLNPLTPKI
;
A
#
# COMPACT_ATOMS: atom_id res chain seq x y z
N ILE A 1 -6.30 -10.79 -36.59
CA ILE A 1 -5.43 -11.36 -35.54
C ILE A 1 -6.32 -11.60 -34.33
N THR A 2 -6.76 -12.83 -34.11
CA THR A 2 -7.38 -13.24 -32.84
C THR A 2 -6.27 -13.39 -31.80
N PRO A 3 -6.39 -12.85 -30.58
CA PRO A 3 -5.46 -13.17 -29.52
C PRO A 3 -5.63 -14.64 -29.13
N GLU A 4 -4.55 -15.41 -29.17
CA GLU A 4 -4.51 -16.74 -28.56
C GLU A 4 -4.45 -16.54 -27.04
N THR A 5 -5.61 -16.58 -26.37
CA THR A 5 -5.71 -16.39 -24.93
C THR A 5 -5.20 -17.64 -24.18
N THR A 6 -3.88 -17.80 -24.10
CA THR A 6 -3.26 -18.64 -23.07
C THR A 6 -3.68 -18.14 -21.71
N GLN A 7 -4.62 -18.85 -21.07
CA GLN A 7 -5.04 -18.57 -19.70
C GLN A 7 -3.92 -18.99 -18.74
N GLU A 8 -2.96 -18.09 -18.50
CA GLU A 8 -1.97 -18.25 -17.44
C GLU A 8 -2.68 -18.28 -16.09
N THR A 9 -2.70 -19.45 -15.45
CA THR A 9 -3.38 -19.66 -14.17
C THR A 9 -2.53 -19.13 -13.02
N PHE A 10 -2.73 -17.87 -12.66
CA PHE A 10 -2.07 -17.22 -11.53
C PHE A 10 -2.33 -17.96 -10.21
N LYS A 11 -1.35 -18.78 -9.78
CA LYS A 11 -1.34 -19.42 -8.47
C LYS A 11 -0.69 -18.48 -7.44
N PRO A 12 -1.33 -18.19 -6.29
CA PRO A 12 -0.73 -17.36 -5.25
C PRO A 12 0.52 -18.01 -4.66
N ILE A 13 1.60 -17.23 -4.50
CA ILE A 13 2.86 -17.66 -3.86
C ILE A 13 2.75 -17.66 -2.32
N SER A 14 1.83 -16.87 -1.78
CA SER A 14 1.46 -16.77 -0.37
C SER A 14 0.06 -16.15 -0.28
N SER A 15 -0.64 -16.35 0.82
CA SER A 15 -1.99 -15.79 1.06
C SER A 15 -2.09 -15.32 2.50
N LEU A 16 -2.32 -14.02 2.70
CA LEU A 16 -2.61 -13.42 4.00
C LEU A 16 -4.10 -13.12 4.11
N LEU A 17 -4.75 -13.63 5.15
CA LEU A 17 -6.13 -13.24 5.50
C LEU A 17 -6.08 -11.95 6.32
N LEU A 18 -6.53 -10.84 5.73
CA LEU A 18 -6.65 -9.56 6.44
C LEU A 18 -7.93 -9.51 7.30
N PRO A 19 -7.89 -8.91 8.50
CA PRO A 19 -9.07 -8.59 9.30
C PRO A 19 -10.14 -7.81 8.50
N SER A 20 -11.41 -8.13 8.75
CA SER A 20 -12.57 -7.53 8.07
C SER A 20 -12.75 -6.02 8.30
N ASN A 21 -11.98 -5.43 9.23
CA ASN A 21 -11.95 -3.99 9.50
C ASN A 21 -10.83 -3.24 8.75
N CYS A 22 -10.06 -3.92 7.91
CA CYS A 22 -9.08 -3.30 7.01
C CYS A 22 -9.79 -2.37 6.02
N LYS A 23 -9.37 -1.10 5.96
CA LYS A 23 -9.95 -0.05 5.11
C LYS A 23 -9.00 0.46 4.03
N ILE A 24 -7.70 0.42 4.28
CA ILE A 24 -6.67 1.00 3.42
C ILE A 24 -5.57 -0.03 3.24
N ILE A 25 -5.09 -0.20 2.00
CA ILE A 25 -3.93 -1.01 1.65
C ILE A 25 -2.97 -0.12 0.85
N LEU A 26 -1.69 -0.15 1.22
CA LEU A 26 -0.60 0.52 0.52
C LEU A 26 0.53 -0.49 0.32
N LEU A 27 0.89 -0.73 -0.95
CA LEU A 27 2.11 -1.46 -1.32
C LEU A 27 3.19 -0.43 -1.64
N ALA A 28 4.25 -0.38 -0.82
CA ALA A 28 5.34 0.56 -0.99
C ALA A 28 6.62 0.05 -0.33
N ASP A 29 7.76 0.42 -0.89
CA ASP A 29 9.07 0.39 -0.23
C ASP A 29 9.06 1.44 0.90
N VAL A 30 8.87 1.02 2.15
CA VAL A 30 8.74 1.96 3.28
C VAL A 30 10.06 2.30 3.94
N ASP A 31 11.04 1.39 3.91
CA ASP A 31 12.30 1.55 4.65
C ASP A 31 13.54 1.78 3.78
N GLY A 32 13.45 1.60 2.46
CA GLY A 32 14.53 1.88 1.51
C GLY A 32 15.28 0.65 1.00
N ASP A 33 14.91 -0.56 1.40
CA ASP A 33 15.61 -1.79 0.97
C ASP A 33 15.31 -2.21 -0.49
N GLY A 34 14.33 -1.58 -1.13
CA GLY A 34 13.94 -1.81 -2.53
C GLY A 34 12.95 -2.94 -2.74
N MET A 35 12.51 -3.63 -1.69
CA MET A 35 11.34 -4.52 -1.70
C MET A 35 10.05 -3.71 -1.51
N LEU A 36 8.89 -4.38 -1.49
CA LEU A 36 7.60 -3.75 -1.19
C LEU A 36 6.99 -4.34 0.07
N GLU A 37 6.67 -3.49 1.04
CA GLU A 37 5.88 -3.83 2.22
C GLU A 37 4.39 -3.76 1.92
N LEU A 38 3.63 -4.60 2.61
CA LEU A 38 2.18 -4.51 2.71
C LEU A 38 1.81 -3.71 3.96
N VAL A 39 1.53 -2.41 3.78
CA VAL A 39 1.01 -1.53 4.83
C VAL A 39 -0.52 -1.57 4.83
N THR A 40 -1.14 -1.84 5.97
CA THR A 40 -2.61 -1.89 6.10
C THR A 40 -3.11 -0.91 7.15
N GLY A 41 -4.24 -0.25 6.89
CA GLY A 41 -4.89 0.70 7.78
C GLY A 41 -6.32 0.28 8.13
N HIS A 42 -6.64 0.22 9.42
CA HIS A 42 -7.84 -0.44 9.95
C HIS A 42 -8.82 0.52 10.64
N ALA A 43 -10.10 0.12 10.71
CA ALA A 43 -11.18 0.95 11.27
C ALA A 43 -11.06 1.20 12.79
N ASP A 44 -10.38 0.32 13.51
CA ASP A 44 -10.02 0.44 14.94
C ASP A 44 -8.90 1.46 15.21
N ARG A 45 -8.32 2.02 14.14
CA ARG A 45 -7.19 2.98 14.07
C ARG A 45 -5.80 2.33 14.12
N ALA A 46 -5.69 1.02 13.99
CA ALA A 46 -4.42 0.33 13.83
C ALA A 46 -3.86 0.49 12.41
N VAL A 47 -2.55 0.66 12.31
CA VAL A 47 -1.76 0.58 11.07
C VAL A 47 -0.69 -0.48 11.26
N TYR A 48 -0.58 -1.42 10.34
CA TYR A 48 0.40 -2.51 10.36
C TYR A 48 1.33 -2.42 9.14
N ILE A 49 2.57 -2.85 9.30
CA ILE A 49 3.53 -3.09 8.21
C ILE A 49 3.87 -4.58 8.19
N HIS A 50 3.72 -5.22 7.05
CA HIS A 50 4.12 -6.60 6.83
C HIS A 50 5.21 -6.69 5.74
N LYS A 51 6.29 -7.45 5.99
CA LYS A 51 7.30 -7.80 4.97
C LYS A 51 7.06 -9.23 4.45
N LEU A 52 7.42 -9.46 3.19
CA LEU A 52 7.38 -10.78 2.54
C LEU A 52 8.75 -11.46 2.65
N HIS A 53 8.87 -12.41 3.58
CA HIS A 53 10.13 -13.13 3.81
C HIS A 53 10.21 -14.44 3.04
N VAL A 54 11.39 -14.71 2.50
CA VAL A 54 11.75 -16.00 1.89
C VAL A 54 12.19 -16.97 2.99
N VAL A 55 11.38 -17.99 3.23
CA VAL A 55 11.72 -19.09 4.14
C VAL A 55 12.55 -20.13 3.37
N LYS A 56 13.75 -20.42 3.89
CA LYS A 56 14.60 -21.50 3.41
C LYS A 56 14.37 -22.72 4.30
N GLU A 57 13.83 -23.80 3.74
CA GLU A 57 13.61 -25.05 4.46
C GLU A 57 14.95 -25.75 4.75
N HIS A 58 15.54 -25.44 5.91
CA HIS A 58 16.61 -26.27 6.46
C HIS A 58 16.05 -27.63 6.83
N HIS A 59 16.45 -28.68 6.10
CA HIS A 59 16.21 -30.05 6.53
C HIS A 59 16.86 -30.25 7.91
N LYS A 60 16.04 -30.47 8.94
CA LYS A 60 16.52 -30.99 10.22
C LYS A 60 16.94 -32.43 10.00
N GLN A 61 18.25 -32.66 9.87
CA GLN A 61 18.80 -34.00 9.94
C GLN A 61 18.51 -34.55 11.33
N SER A 62 17.88 -35.73 11.38
CA SER A 62 17.42 -36.33 12.62
C SER A 62 18.57 -37.09 13.28
N ASP A 63 19.29 -36.41 14.19
CA ASP A 63 20.33 -37.03 14.99
C ASP A 63 19.70 -38.06 15.94
N ILE A 64 19.79 -39.33 15.56
CA ILE A 64 19.60 -40.47 16.45
C ILE A 64 20.79 -40.47 17.40
N CYS A 65 20.53 -40.43 18.70
CA CYS A 65 21.54 -40.55 19.74
C CYS A 65 21.05 -41.53 20.81
N ASP A 66 21.86 -42.55 21.10
CA ASP A 66 21.48 -43.68 21.94
C ASP A 66 21.38 -43.31 23.43
N GLN A 67 20.55 -44.07 24.16
CA GLN A 67 20.61 -44.07 25.63
C GLN A 67 21.80 -44.90 26.12
N PRO A 68 22.33 -44.56 27.29
CA PRO A 68 22.41 -45.57 28.35
C PRO A 68 21.63 -45.16 29.60
N SER A 69 21.19 -46.17 30.34
CA SER A 69 20.34 -46.07 31.52
C SER A 69 21.12 -45.85 32.82
N THR A 70 20.50 -45.13 33.77
CA THR A 70 20.65 -45.41 35.21
C THR A 70 19.33 -45.15 35.92
N GLU A 71 18.88 -46.12 36.71
CA GLU A 71 17.66 -46.04 37.51
C GLU A 71 17.88 -45.30 38.84
N LYS A 72 16.80 -44.71 39.39
CA LYS A 72 16.47 -44.82 40.84
C LYS A 72 15.05 -44.34 41.14
N GLU A 73 14.35 -45.12 41.95
CA GLU A 73 13.09 -44.77 42.62
C GLU A 73 13.35 -43.70 43.73
N ASP A 74 12.39 -43.09 44.46
CA ASP A 74 11.19 -43.73 45.03
C ASP A 74 10.16 -42.77 45.70
N LYS A 75 8.96 -43.32 45.96
CA LYS A 75 7.92 -42.97 46.97
C LYS A 75 7.34 -41.53 47.12
N LYS A 76 6.18 -41.36 46.45
CA LYS A 76 4.84 -41.08 47.04
C LYS A 76 4.73 -40.30 48.38
N LYS A 77 3.82 -39.31 48.41
CA LYS A 77 2.63 -39.31 49.31
C LYS A 77 1.49 -38.37 48.83
N LYS A 78 0.24 -38.73 49.11
CA LYS A 78 -0.99 -37.93 48.90
C LYS A 78 -1.45 -37.30 50.22
N VAL A 79 -1.97 -36.06 50.21
CA VAL A 79 -3.05 -35.61 51.12
C VAL A 79 -3.98 -34.57 50.44
N LYS A 80 -5.29 -34.81 50.57
CA LYS A 80 -6.49 -33.92 50.57
C LYS A 80 -7.46 -34.59 51.59
N PRO A 81 -8.58 -34.01 52.12
CA PRO A 81 -9.41 -32.94 51.53
C PRO A 81 -10.14 -31.94 52.48
N SER A 82 -10.79 -30.93 51.87
CA SER A 82 -12.12 -30.36 52.22
C SER A 82 -12.62 -29.60 50.95
N VAL A 83 -13.88 -29.62 50.46
CA VAL A 83 -15.24 -29.47 51.05
C VAL A 83 -15.49 -27.99 51.42
N SER A 84 -16.50 -27.24 50.92
CA SER A 84 -17.78 -27.52 50.20
C SER A 84 -18.19 -26.27 49.32
N THR A 85 -19.30 -26.11 48.56
CA THR A 85 -20.47 -26.91 48.09
C THR A 85 -21.14 -26.23 46.86
N ASN A 86 -21.95 -26.96 46.06
CA ASN A 86 -23.12 -26.48 45.25
C ASN A 86 -22.89 -25.49 44.06
N ARG A 87 -23.68 -25.45 42.98
CA ARG A 87 -24.81 -26.30 42.47
C ARG A 87 -24.95 -26.15 40.93
N HIS A 88 -25.95 -26.85 40.37
CA HIS A 88 -26.53 -26.84 39.00
C HIS A 88 -26.55 -25.45 38.30
N ASP A 89 -26.61 -25.33 36.96
CA ASP A 89 -27.43 -26.12 36.01
C ASP A 89 -26.73 -26.76 34.81
N LEU A 90 -27.48 -27.65 34.15
CA LEU A 90 -27.15 -28.34 32.91
C LEU A 90 -28.33 -28.16 31.95
N ASP A 91 -28.09 -27.86 30.69
CA ASP A 91 -29.07 -28.19 29.66
C ASP A 91 -28.41 -28.55 28.32
N LYS A 92 -29.12 -29.34 27.49
CA LYS A 92 -28.53 -30.05 26.33
C LYS A 92 -29.27 -29.70 25.03
N ILE A 93 -28.52 -29.43 23.95
CA ILE A 93 -28.94 -29.80 22.59
C ILE A 93 -27.78 -30.45 21.83
N THR A 94 -27.81 -31.78 21.87
CA THR A 94 -27.58 -32.74 20.76
C THR A 94 -26.89 -32.26 19.47
N GLU A 95 -25.74 -32.86 19.18
CA GLU A 95 -25.26 -33.10 17.80
C GLU A 95 -25.69 -34.51 17.33
N ASN A 96 -25.99 -34.67 16.05
CA ASN A 96 -26.03 -35.98 15.39
C ASN A 96 -25.78 -35.84 13.88
N SER A 97 -24.62 -36.35 13.46
CA SER A 97 -24.21 -36.85 12.14
C SER A 97 -25.14 -36.72 10.93
N ILE A 98 -24.58 -36.33 9.77
CA ILE A 98 -24.25 -37.28 8.67
C ILE A 98 -23.34 -36.64 7.61
N GLU A 99 -22.64 -37.52 6.90
CA GLU A 99 -21.60 -37.35 5.88
C GLU A 99 -22.06 -36.51 4.66
N THR A 100 -21.15 -35.93 3.86
CA THR A 100 -20.50 -36.67 2.76
C THR A 100 -19.18 -36.03 2.34
N ALA A 101 -18.10 -36.82 2.28
CA ALA A 101 -16.83 -36.42 1.70
C ALA A 101 -16.58 -37.17 0.37
N GLN A 102 -16.46 -36.45 -0.75
CA GLN A 102 -16.11 -37.06 -2.04
C GLN A 102 -14.60 -36.94 -2.32
N LYS A 103 -13.94 -38.09 -2.42
CA LYS A 103 -12.60 -38.22 -3.01
C LYS A 103 -12.64 -37.87 -4.50
N LEU A 104 -11.67 -37.10 -4.96
CA LEU A 104 -11.12 -37.25 -6.30
C LEU A 104 -9.64 -37.60 -6.19
N ASN A 105 -9.22 -38.57 -7.01
CA ASN A 105 -7.88 -39.16 -6.98
C ASN A 105 -7.04 -38.55 -8.12
N GLY A 106 -5.77 -38.25 -7.86
CA GLY A 106 -4.96 -37.48 -8.80
C GLY A 106 -4.30 -38.29 -9.93
N LYS A 107 -3.93 -37.57 -11.00
CA LYS A 107 -2.71 -37.79 -11.79
C LYS A 107 -2.41 -36.56 -12.65
N ASP A 108 -1.24 -36.62 -13.30
CA ASP A 108 -0.62 -35.66 -14.22
C ASP A 108 -0.08 -34.37 -13.57
N LEU A 109 1.24 -34.15 -13.39
CA LEU A 109 2.45 -34.26 -14.24
C LEU A 109 2.84 -32.95 -14.96
N LYS A 110 3.81 -32.27 -14.34
CA LYS A 110 4.87 -31.46 -14.98
C LYS A 110 4.44 -30.28 -15.87
N GLN A 111 4.46 -29.08 -15.27
CA GLN A 111 5.18 -27.93 -15.85
C GLN A 111 5.62 -26.98 -14.72
N GLU A 112 6.90 -27.03 -14.35
CA GLU A 112 7.50 -26.16 -13.32
C GLU A 112 8.71 -25.40 -13.88
N GLY A 113 8.46 -24.13 -14.24
CA GLY A 113 9.40 -23.10 -14.67
C GLY A 113 8.57 -21.83 -14.90
N THR A 114 9.01 -20.60 -14.61
CA THR A 114 10.37 -20.06 -14.81
C THR A 114 10.81 -19.07 -13.72
N ILE A 115 9.91 -18.72 -12.77
CA ILE A 115 9.99 -17.50 -11.94
C ILE A 115 11.21 -17.44 -10.99
N ALA A 116 11.81 -18.57 -10.62
CA ALA A 116 12.95 -18.63 -9.70
C ALA A 116 14.23 -17.89 -10.17
N LYS A 117 14.31 -17.48 -11.45
CA LYS A 117 15.49 -16.77 -12.00
C LYS A 117 15.61 -15.28 -11.61
N LEU A 118 14.58 -14.67 -11.04
CA LEU A 118 14.59 -13.22 -10.72
C LEU A 118 15.27 -12.86 -9.39
N TYR A 119 15.55 -13.83 -8.51
CA TYR A 119 16.16 -13.60 -7.20
C TYR A 119 17.58 -14.19 -7.09
N HIS A 120 18.47 -13.78 -8.00
CA HIS A 120 19.92 -14.02 -7.89
C HIS A 120 20.69 -12.70 -7.96
N VAL A 121 20.79 -12.03 -6.81
CA VAL A 121 21.90 -11.10 -6.53
C VAL A 121 23.20 -11.90 -6.69
N GLY A 122 24.13 -11.36 -7.48
CA GLY A 122 25.19 -12.16 -8.08
C GLY A 122 26.25 -12.66 -7.10
N ASN A 123 26.57 -13.96 -7.20
CA ASN A 123 27.91 -14.47 -6.93
C ASN A 123 28.20 -15.64 -7.87
N LYS A 124 29.33 -15.58 -8.59
CA LYS A 124 29.76 -16.67 -9.48
C LYS A 124 30.46 -17.75 -8.66
N VAL A 125 29.88 -18.94 -8.60
CA VAL A 125 30.59 -20.19 -8.27
C VAL A 125 30.32 -21.19 -9.38
N SER A 126 31.32 -22.00 -9.72
CA SER A 126 31.23 -23.05 -10.75
C SER A 126 30.19 -24.10 -10.41
N GLY A 127 29.63 -24.74 -11.44
CA GLY A 127 28.47 -25.60 -11.30
C GLY A 127 28.72 -26.90 -10.55
N ASP A 128 27.75 -27.26 -9.73
CA ASP A 128 27.42 -28.64 -9.37
C ASP A 128 25.89 -28.78 -9.28
N ALA A 129 25.37 -30.00 -9.10
CA ALA A 129 23.96 -30.34 -9.35
C ALA A 129 22.91 -29.37 -8.75
N VAL A 130 21.99 -28.86 -9.58
CA VAL A 130 20.91 -27.94 -9.18
C VAL A 130 19.83 -28.69 -8.38
N GLN A 131 20.07 -28.84 -7.09
CA GLN A 131 19.08 -29.29 -6.12
C GLN A 131 17.92 -28.27 -6.09
N LYS A 132 16.71 -28.68 -6.49
CA LYS A 132 15.50 -27.85 -6.38
C LYS A 132 15.25 -27.50 -4.91
N ARG A 133 15.61 -26.28 -4.51
CA ARG A 133 15.20 -25.71 -3.23
C ARG A 133 13.76 -25.26 -3.38
N ASN A 134 12.85 -25.87 -2.62
CA ASN A 134 11.52 -25.31 -2.42
C ASN A 134 11.69 -23.98 -1.67
N VAL A 135 11.20 -22.91 -2.29
CA VAL A 135 11.24 -21.55 -1.74
C VAL A 135 9.83 -21.22 -1.28
N SER A 136 9.59 -21.23 0.02
CA SER A 136 8.31 -20.85 0.61
C SER A 136 8.32 -19.37 1.03
N PHE A 137 7.18 -18.70 0.86
CA PHE A 137 7.03 -17.28 1.15
C PHE A 137 6.10 -17.07 2.34
N LYS A 138 6.60 -16.39 3.38
CA LYS A 138 5.84 -16.06 4.58
C LYS A 138 5.69 -14.54 4.69
N VAL A 139 4.47 -14.08 4.92
CA VAL A 139 4.22 -12.67 5.30
C VAL A 139 4.31 -12.58 6.83
N GLU A 140 5.07 -11.62 7.33
CA GLU A 140 5.24 -11.38 8.78
C GLU A 140 4.94 -9.92 9.12
N GLU A 141 4.18 -9.68 10.19
CA GLU A 141 4.03 -8.35 10.79
C GLU A 141 5.37 -7.92 11.39
N VAL A 142 5.84 -6.73 11.04
CA VAL A 142 7.13 -6.18 11.50
C VAL A 142 6.91 -5.04 12.50
N HIS A 143 5.89 -4.21 12.27
CA HIS A 143 5.57 -3.04 13.11
C HIS A 143 4.07 -2.75 13.08
N HIS A 144 3.54 -2.17 14.16
CA HIS A 144 2.22 -1.57 14.19
C HIS A 144 2.17 -0.25 14.99
N TRP A 145 1.15 0.57 14.70
CA TRP A 145 0.83 1.81 15.40
C TRP A 145 -0.68 1.92 15.60
N THR A 146 -1.11 2.50 16.73
CA THR A 146 -2.52 2.91 16.92
C THR A 146 -2.59 4.43 16.87
N ILE A 147 -3.30 4.99 15.89
CA ILE A 147 -3.43 6.45 15.73
C ILE A 147 -4.66 7.00 16.51
N PRO A 148 -4.76 8.31 16.79
CA PRO A 148 -5.81 8.83 17.68
C PRO A 148 -7.25 8.73 17.14
N ARG A 149 -7.43 8.90 15.83
CA ARG A 149 -8.71 9.01 15.10
C ARG A 149 -8.74 8.03 13.92
N GLN A 150 -9.91 7.81 13.31
CA GLN A 150 -10.01 6.94 12.12
C GLN A 150 -9.01 7.37 11.04
N ILE A 151 -8.32 6.42 10.42
CA ILE A 151 -7.36 6.68 9.34
C ILE A 151 -8.14 7.11 8.07
N GLY A 152 -7.67 8.16 7.40
CA GLY A 152 -8.17 8.61 6.10
C GLY A 152 -7.39 7.98 4.94
N SER A 153 -6.06 8.13 4.95
CA SER A 153 -5.15 7.63 3.92
C SER A 153 -3.76 7.32 4.49
N LEU A 154 -2.98 6.53 3.75
CA LEU A 154 -1.58 6.19 4.05
C LEU A 154 -0.71 6.59 2.85
N VAL A 155 0.43 7.22 3.10
CA VAL A 155 1.38 7.69 2.06
C VAL A 155 2.82 7.50 2.52
N VAL A 156 3.68 6.97 1.63
CA VAL A 156 5.13 7.10 1.74
C VAL A 156 5.58 8.41 1.09
N PHE A 157 6.35 9.21 1.84
CA PHE A 157 6.81 10.54 1.43
C PHE A 157 8.32 10.69 1.64
N ASP A 158 9.04 11.16 0.61
CA ASP A 158 10.50 11.32 0.66
C ASP A 158 10.87 12.81 0.74
N MET A 159 11.75 13.16 1.68
CA MET A 159 12.30 14.51 1.88
C MET A 159 13.82 14.40 2.15
N ALA A 160 14.62 15.02 1.29
CA ALA A 160 16.08 14.90 1.27
C ALA A 160 16.54 13.42 1.35
N THR A 161 17.24 13.02 2.41
CA THR A 161 17.70 11.63 2.62
C THR A 161 16.82 10.80 3.55
N THR A 162 15.59 11.27 3.86
CA THR A 162 14.69 10.60 4.81
C THR A 162 13.34 10.27 4.18
N ARG A 163 12.96 9.00 4.28
CA ARG A 163 11.64 8.47 3.93
C ARG A 163 10.73 8.50 5.15
N TYR A 164 9.48 8.88 4.97
CA TYR A 164 8.46 8.98 6.01
C TYR A 164 7.22 8.15 5.64
N LEU A 165 6.69 7.38 6.59
CA LEU A 165 5.34 6.83 6.48
C LEU A 165 4.36 7.77 7.19
N LEU A 166 3.42 8.31 6.43
CA LEU A 166 2.42 9.27 6.87
C LEU A 166 1.04 8.62 6.91
N ALA A 167 0.25 8.94 7.94
CA ALA A 167 -1.17 8.61 8.03
C ALA A 167 -1.99 9.90 8.26
N SER A 168 -3.01 10.14 7.43
CA SER A 168 -3.99 11.19 7.70
C SER A 168 -5.13 10.68 8.58
N TYR A 169 -5.80 11.62 9.25
CA TYR A 169 -7.07 11.38 9.92
C TYR A 169 -7.95 12.65 9.80
N PRO A 170 -9.27 12.55 10.06
CA PRO A 170 -10.19 13.68 9.93
C PRO A 170 -9.82 14.91 10.76
N GLY A 171 -10.12 16.09 10.23
CA GLY A 171 -9.74 17.39 10.82
C GLY A 171 -8.42 17.95 10.27
N GLY A 172 -8.05 17.61 9.03
CA GLY A 172 -7.01 18.32 8.29
C GLY A 172 -5.58 18.17 8.83
N SER A 173 -5.26 17.02 9.43
CA SER A 173 -3.93 16.76 10.01
C SER A 173 -3.43 15.36 9.71
N TYR A 174 -2.11 15.16 9.80
CA TYR A 174 -1.47 13.87 9.63
C TYR A 174 -0.46 13.59 10.75
N ILE A 175 -0.14 12.32 10.92
CA ILE A 175 0.89 11.84 11.85
C ILE A 175 2.02 11.18 11.07
N ILE A 176 3.26 11.45 11.47
CA ILE A 176 4.43 10.69 11.04
C ILE A 176 4.46 9.42 11.89
N LEU A 177 4.23 8.25 11.28
CA LEU A 177 4.30 6.96 11.98
C LEU A 177 5.75 6.57 12.24
N ASN A 178 6.59 6.66 11.21
CA ASN A 178 8.02 6.39 11.30
C ASN A 178 8.81 7.18 10.25
N SER A 179 10.13 7.18 10.39
CA SER A 179 11.07 7.79 9.44
C SER A 179 12.36 6.98 9.31
N TRP A 180 12.76 6.68 8.07
CA TRP A 180 13.95 5.89 7.75
C TRP A 180 14.98 6.75 6.99
N ASN A 181 16.26 6.62 7.35
CA ASN A 181 17.33 7.41 6.75
C ASN A 181 18.04 6.60 5.65
N LEU A 182 17.78 6.96 4.40
CA LEU A 182 18.20 6.25 3.20
C LEU A 182 19.73 6.27 2.99
N SER A 183 20.44 7.27 3.55
CA SER A 183 21.90 7.35 3.42
C SER A 183 22.69 6.44 4.36
N LYS A 184 22.04 5.65 5.22
CA LYS A 184 22.71 4.75 6.18
C LYS A 184 22.73 3.27 5.79
N GLN A 185 21.89 2.83 4.85
CA GLN A 185 21.71 1.40 4.54
C GLN A 185 22.83 0.77 3.70
N GLN A 186 23.89 1.50 3.37
CA GLN A 186 24.94 1.03 2.45
C GLN A 186 26.09 0.24 3.12
N LYS A 187 25.88 -0.29 4.34
CA LYS A 187 26.84 -1.17 5.03
C LYS A 187 26.15 -2.30 5.81
N ASP A 188 26.52 -3.52 5.42
CA ASP A 188 26.48 -4.81 6.10
C ASP A 188 25.54 -5.01 7.32
N GLY A 189 24.54 -5.87 7.11
CA GLY A 189 24.50 -7.19 7.76
C GLY A 189 24.02 -7.30 9.21
N ASP A 190 24.01 -6.22 9.98
CA ASP A 190 23.65 -6.25 11.40
C ASP A 190 22.21 -5.81 11.71
N GLN A 191 21.75 -6.15 12.92
CA GLN A 191 20.32 -6.17 13.27
C GLN A 191 19.61 -4.81 13.18
N MET A 192 18.28 -4.88 12.93
CA MET A 192 17.30 -3.79 12.90
C MET A 192 17.19 -3.05 14.25
N SER A 193 18.25 -2.34 14.64
CA SER A 193 18.26 -1.35 15.71
C SER A 193 17.61 -0.05 15.23
N SER A 194 16.42 -0.17 14.62
CA SER A 194 15.59 0.96 14.22
C SER A 194 15.27 1.79 15.46
N SER A 195 15.92 2.95 15.59
CA SER A 195 15.62 3.93 16.63
C SER A 195 14.20 4.45 16.41
N ALA A 196 13.23 3.77 17.02
CA ALA A 196 11.80 4.01 16.86
C ALA A 196 11.48 5.47 17.18
N SER A 197 11.36 6.26 16.12
CA SER A 197 11.21 7.71 16.20
C SER A 197 9.78 7.97 16.66
N LYS A 198 9.63 8.28 17.96
CA LYS A 198 8.34 8.49 18.63
C LYS A 198 7.41 9.29 17.73
N SER A 199 6.26 8.69 17.40
CA SER A 199 5.39 9.12 16.30
C SER A 199 5.09 10.63 16.39
N THR A 200 5.67 11.38 15.46
CA THR A 200 5.80 12.82 15.60
C THR A 200 4.60 13.52 14.98
N PHE A 201 3.82 14.15 15.85
CA PHE A 201 2.64 14.94 15.48
C PHE A 201 3.03 16.17 14.64
N ARG A 202 2.30 16.40 13.54
CA ARG A 202 2.47 17.55 12.63
C ARG A 202 1.10 18.10 12.22
N GLN A 203 0.54 18.97 13.05
CA GLN A 203 -0.68 19.71 12.71
C GLN A 203 -0.36 20.85 11.74
N PHE A 204 -1.16 21.00 10.68
CA PHE A 204 -1.00 22.08 9.72
C PHE A 204 -1.70 23.37 10.20
N PRO A 205 -1.02 24.54 10.19
CA PRO A 205 -1.60 25.77 10.72
C PRO A 205 -2.78 26.29 9.88
N HIS A 206 -2.86 25.92 8.60
CA HIS A 206 -3.85 26.45 7.65
C HIS A 206 -5.13 25.62 7.49
N VAL A 207 -5.35 24.60 8.33
CA VAL A 207 -6.67 23.93 8.46
C VAL A 207 -7.32 24.21 9.83
N TRP A 208 -6.74 25.14 10.60
CA TRP A 208 -7.29 25.61 11.87
C TRP A 208 -8.64 26.31 11.62
N GLY A 209 -9.73 25.76 12.17
CA GLY A 209 -11.07 26.35 12.13
C GLY A 209 -12.10 25.57 11.30
N ARG A 210 -11.68 24.62 10.45
CA ARG A 210 -12.62 23.69 9.79
C ARG A 210 -13.11 22.61 10.77
N SER A 211 -14.19 21.91 10.41
CA SER A 211 -14.75 20.84 11.25
C SER A 211 -13.74 19.71 11.46
N LYS A 212 -13.67 19.21 12.69
CA LYS A 212 -12.68 18.21 13.15
C LYS A 212 -12.86 16.82 12.54
N ASP A 213 -13.95 16.62 11.82
CA ASP A 213 -14.39 15.31 11.32
C ASP A 213 -14.46 15.26 9.78
N ILE A 214 -13.98 16.30 9.08
CA ILE A 214 -13.82 16.30 7.62
C ILE A 214 -12.63 15.39 7.23
N PRO A 215 -12.82 14.38 6.36
CA PRO A 215 -11.73 13.51 5.89
C PRO A 215 -10.64 14.27 5.13
N LEU A 216 -9.40 13.77 5.26
CA LEU A 216 -8.21 14.25 4.57
C LEU A 216 -7.56 13.07 3.83
N ASN A 217 -7.37 13.22 2.52
CA ASN A 217 -6.55 12.35 1.69
C ASN A 217 -5.16 12.98 1.47
N LEU A 218 -4.13 12.13 1.45
CA LEU A 218 -2.75 12.47 1.13
C LEU A 218 -2.36 11.86 -0.21
N LEU A 219 -1.45 12.50 -0.93
CA LEU A 219 -0.78 11.96 -2.11
C LEU A 219 0.63 12.52 -2.22
N SER A 220 1.61 11.68 -2.53
CA SER A 220 2.95 12.15 -2.88
C SER A 220 3.14 12.16 -4.39
N LEU A 221 3.60 13.30 -4.93
CA LEU A 221 3.89 13.48 -6.34
C LEU A 221 5.39 13.49 -6.60
N LYS A 222 5.80 12.85 -7.69
CA LYS A 222 7.07 13.11 -8.35
C LYS A 222 6.90 14.29 -9.31
N CYS A 223 7.53 15.42 -9.00
CA CYS A 223 7.73 16.50 -9.98
C CYS A 223 9.24 16.68 -10.17
N ARG A 224 9.68 16.83 -11.43
CA ARG A 224 11.07 17.11 -11.77
C ARG A 224 11.25 18.62 -11.83
N ASP A 225 11.99 19.16 -10.86
CA ASP A 225 12.51 20.52 -11.01
C ASP A 225 13.74 20.48 -11.95
N PRO A 226 13.79 21.30 -13.02
CA PRO A 226 14.89 21.26 -13.99
C PRO A 226 16.22 21.76 -13.42
N ASP A 227 16.20 22.63 -12.40
CA ASP A 227 17.39 23.24 -11.80
C ASP A 227 17.89 22.44 -10.58
N ALA A 228 17.11 21.46 -10.10
CA ALA A 228 17.50 20.61 -8.98
C ALA A 228 18.52 19.53 -9.40
N PRO A 229 19.53 19.22 -8.56
CA PRO A 229 20.44 18.11 -8.82
C PRO A 229 19.69 16.78 -8.82
N ALA A 230 20.13 15.82 -9.64
CA ALA A 230 19.47 14.51 -9.79
C ALA A 230 19.42 13.65 -8.50
N SER A 231 20.10 14.06 -7.43
CA SER A 231 20.03 13.50 -6.08
C SER A 231 18.91 14.09 -5.21
N CYS A 232 18.16 15.08 -5.69
CA CYS A 232 17.07 15.71 -4.95
C CYS A 232 15.85 14.77 -4.93
N LEU A 233 15.73 13.98 -3.85
CA LEU A 233 14.60 13.07 -3.61
C LEU A 233 13.39 13.77 -2.97
N GLU A 234 13.37 15.11 -2.91
CA GLU A 234 12.27 15.89 -2.33
C GLU A 234 11.03 15.81 -3.21
N LYS A 235 10.05 15.02 -2.76
CA LYS A 235 8.75 14.92 -3.40
C LYS A 235 7.86 16.09 -2.99
N HIS A 236 6.79 16.32 -3.76
CA HIS A 236 5.71 17.16 -3.29
C HIS A 236 4.71 16.31 -2.48
N LEU A 237 4.09 16.93 -1.46
CA LEU A 237 3.01 16.32 -0.67
C LEU A 237 1.73 17.12 -0.89
N VAL A 238 0.69 16.43 -1.35
CA VAL A 238 -0.65 16.96 -1.55
C VAL A 238 -1.52 16.60 -0.37
N LEU A 239 -2.27 17.57 0.14
CA LEU A 239 -3.32 17.40 1.12
C LEU A 239 -4.64 17.80 0.46
N CYS A 240 -5.60 16.89 0.36
CA CYS A 240 -6.94 17.19 -0.14
C CYS A 240 -8.02 16.79 0.87
N THR A 241 -8.84 17.75 1.30
CA THR A 241 -10.02 17.49 2.13
C THR A 241 -11.26 17.27 1.27
N GLN A 242 -12.22 16.49 1.78
CA GLN A 242 -13.47 16.17 1.06
C GLN A 242 -14.31 17.42 0.71
N ASP A 243 -14.18 18.50 1.50
CA ASP A 243 -14.83 19.80 1.32
C ASP A 243 -14.07 20.75 0.36
N GLY A 244 -13.20 20.21 -0.51
CA GLY A 244 -12.67 20.93 -1.66
C GLY A 244 -11.42 21.77 -1.43
N GLN A 245 -10.78 21.73 -0.25
CA GLN A 245 -9.46 22.37 -0.07
C GLN A 245 -8.35 21.43 -0.54
N VAL A 246 -7.52 21.93 -1.47
CA VAL A 246 -6.34 21.25 -2.00
C VAL A 246 -5.11 22.08 -1.65
N THR A 247 -4.12 21.48 -1.02
CA THR A 247 -2.88 22.15 -0.59
C THR A 247 -1.67 21.39 -1.10
N LEU A 248 -0.75 22.09 -1.76
CA LEU A 248 0.52 21.55 -2.24
C LEU A 248 1.68 22.00 -1.35
N LEU A 249 2.48 21.04 -0.90
CA LEU A 249 3.70 21.26 -0.15
C LEU A 249 4.92 20.78 -0.94
N TYR A 250 6.04 21.47 -0.78
CA TYR A 250 7.37 21.01 -1.21
C TYR A 250 8.22 20.75 0.03
N GLY A 251 8.59 19.50 0.28
CA GLY A 251 9.17 19.08 1.57
C GLY A 251 8.25 19.45 2.73
N SER A 252 8.63 20.44 3.54
CA SER A 252 7.84 21.00 4.65
C SER A 252 7.23 22.39 4.38
N LYS A 253 7.49 22.99 3.20
CA LYS A 253 7.07 24.34 2.85
C LYS A 253 5.75 24.32 2.07
N LEU A 254 4.82 25.20 2.43
CA LEU A 254 3.62 25.47 1.65
C LEU A 254 4.01 26.12 0.31
N GLN A 255 3.59 25.51 -0.81
CA GLN A 255 3.69 26.12 -2.14
C GLN A 255 2.41 26.91 -2.45
N TRP A 256 1.25 26.26 -2.35
CA TRP A 256 -0.05 26.92 -2.52
C TRP A 256 -1.18 26.19 -1.83
N SER A 257 -2.28 26.92 -1.60
CA SER A 257 -3.61 26.37 -1.31
C SER A 257 -4.59 26.80 -2.40
N LEU A 258 -5.50 25.90 -2.74
CA LEU A 258 -6.66 26.09 -3.61
C LEU A 258 -7.91 25.66 -2.84
N CYS A 259 -9.03 26.34 -3.08
CA CYS A 259 -10.34 25.82 -2.77
C CYS A 259 -11.06 25.65 -4.12
N ILE A 260 -11.59 24.46 -4.39
CA ILE A 260 -12.50 24.25 -5.53
C ILE A 260 -13.79 25.04 -5.24
N GLU A 261 -14.53 25.46 -6.27
CA GLU A 261 -15.71 26.32 -6.12
C GLU A 261 -16.91 25.63 -5.46
N GLN A 262 -17.79 26.45 -4.88
CA GLN A 262 -18.88 25.96 -4.02
C GLN A 262 -20.00 25.31 -4.84
N GLY A 263 -20.41 24.11 -4.44
CA GLY A 263 -21.53 23.36 -5.04
C GLY A 263 -21.17 21.94 -5.48
N PHE A 264 -19.89 21.67 -5.81
CA PHE A 264 -19.43 20.34 -6.27
C PHE A 264 -18.63 19.57 -5.21
N TYR A 265 -18.80 19.93 -3.93
CA TYR A 265 -18.07 19.35 -2.80
C TYR A 265 -18.54 17.95 -2.44
N ASN A 266 -17.88 16.98 -3.06
CA ASN A 266 -17.87 15.59 -2.64
C ASN A 266 -16.59 14.92 -3.20
N LEU A 267 -15.41 15.47 -2.89
CA LEU A 267 -14.14 14.88 -3.37
C LEU A 267 -13.83 13.60 -2.58
N PHE A 268 -13.70 12.48 -3.27
CA PHE A 268 -13.50 11.18 -2.61
C PHE A 268 -12.24 10.45 -3.10
N ALA A 269 -11.95 10.53 -4.40
CA ALA A 269 -10.78 9.90 -5.00
C ALA A 269 -9.70 10.94 -5.33
N LEU A 270 -8.46 10.56 -5.02
CA LEU A 270 -7.23 11.31 -5.26
C LEU A 270 -6.22 10.36 -5.91
N SER A 271 -5.63 10.75 -7.04
CA SER A 271 -4.70 9.95 -7.82
C SER A 271 -3.60 10.82 -8.42
N LYS A 272 -2.48 10.21 -8.82
CA LYS A 272 -1.37 10.88 -9.51
C LYS A 272 -1.31 10.42 -10.96
N LEU A 273 -1.19 11.37 -11.88
CA LEU A 273 -1.20 11.12 -13.31
C LEU A 273 -0.23 12.10 -13.98
N ASP A 274 0.76 11.60 -14.70
CA ASP A 274 1.49 12.38 -15.71
C ASP A 274 0.58 12.43 -16.96
N ILE A 275 -0.14 13.55 -17.14
CA ILE A 275 -1.12 13.76 -18.22
C ILE A 275 -0.51 14.51 -19.42
N THR A 276 0.55 15.28 -19.17
CA THR A 276 1.25 16.12 -20.15
C THR A 276 2.37 15.37 -20.87
N GLY A 277 2.89 14.29 -20.28
CA GLY A 277 3.99 13.49 -20.79
C GLY A 277 5.38 14.10 -20.53
N ASP A 278 5.48 15.10 -19.64
CA ASP A 278 6.74 15.80 -19.35
C ASP A 278 7.58 15.16 -18.23
N GLY A 279 7.01 14.17 -17.51
CA GLY A 279 7.63 13.46 -16.40
C GLY A 279 7.33 14.03 -15.01
N ASN A 280 6.50 15.08 -14.92
CA ASN A 280 5.83 15.51 -13.70
C ASN A 280 4.51 14.74 -13.50
N GLU A 281 4.13 14.53 -12.24
CA GLU A 281 2.82 13.96 -11.90
C GLU A 281 1.86 15.09 -11.51
N GLU A 282 0.80 15.29 -12.28
CA GLU A 282 -0.34 16.12 -11.89
C GLU A 282 -1.27 15.40 -10.89
N ILE A 283 -2.06 16.20 -10.17
CA ILE A 283 -3.06 15.76 -9.20
C ILE A 283 -4.37 15.49 -9.95
N ALA A 284 -4.88 14.26 -9.91
CA ALA A 284 -6.22 13.94 -10.39
C ALA A 284 -7.18 13.75 -9.19
N LEU A 285 -8.23 14.58 -9.13
CA LEU A 285 -9.27 14.57 -8.10
C LEU A 285 -10.63 14.30 -8.73
N CYS A 286 -11.41 13.36 -8.20
CA CYS A 286 -12.78 13.10 -8.68
C CYS A 286 -13.82 13.30 -7.58
N SER A 287 -14.95 13.93 -7.93
CA SER A 287 -16.15 14.00 -7.08
C SER A 287 -17.12 12.86 -7.37
N TRP A 288 -18.03 12.58 -6.43
CA TRP A 288 -19.13 11.62 -6.60
C TRP A 288 -20.07 11.98 -7.78
N GLU A 289 -20.12 13.25 -8.19
CA GLU A 289 -20.91 13.74 -9.34
C GLU A 289 -20.16 13.64 -10.69
N GLY A 290 -18.98 13.02 -10.71
CA GLY A 290 -18.16 12.86 -11.92
C GLY A 290 -17.42 14.11 -12.38
N ASN A 291 -17.37 15.18 -11.58
CA ASN A 291 -16.48 16.30 -11.85
C ASN A 291 -15.05 15.92 -11.45
N THR A 292 -14.18 15.89 -12.44
CA THR A 292 -12.77 15.54 -12.30
C THR A 292 -11.90 16.76 -12.52
N TYR A 293 -11.02 17.05 -11.58
CA TYR A 293 -10.11 18.18 -11.60
C TYR A 293 -8.68 17.66 -11.70
N ILE A 294 -7.97 18.09 -12.74
CA ILE A 294 -6.55 17.81 -12.94
C ILE A 294 -5.80 19.11 -12.60
N ILE A 295 -4.81 19.03 -11.69
CA ILE A 295 -4.14 20.21 -11.13
C ILE A 295 -2.63 20.00 -11.15
N ASP A 296 -1.88 20.94 -11.73
CA ASP A 296 -0.41 20.86 -11.82
C ASP A 296 0.30 21.49 -10.62
N ARG A 297 1.64 21.37 -10.57
CA ARG A 297 2.48 22.01 -9.54
C ARG A 297 2.35 23.54 -9.52
N HIS A 298 1.94 24.16 -10.62
CA HIS A 298 1.80 25.61 -10.82
C HIS A 298 0.40 26.14 -10.50
N LYS A 299 -0.52 25.29 -10.02
CA LYS A 299 -1.92 25.61 -9.69
C LYS A 299 -2.79 25.92 -10.93
N ASN A 300 -2.38 25.48 -12.12
CA ASN A 300 -3.27 25.44 -13.27
C ASN A 300 -4.27 24.29 -13.09
N VAL A 301 -5.53 24.51 -13.48
CA VAL A 301 -6.63 23.55 -13.27
C VAL A 301 -7.34 23.27 -14.58
N VAL A 302 -7.44 21.99 -14.93
CA VAL A 302 -8.29 21.49 -16.01
C VAL A 302 -9.46 20.73 -15.39
N GLN A 303 -10.70 21.12 -15.70
CA GLN A 303 -11.90 20.38 -15.29
C GLN A 303 -12.42 19.52 -16.44
N PHE A 304 -12.70 18.25 -16.14
CA PHE A 304 -13.41 17.31 -17.00
C PHE A 304 -14.68 16.83 -16.26
N SER A 305 -15.85 17.11 -16.82
CA SER A 305 -17.13 16.66 -16.27
C SER A 305 -17.60 15.39 -16.98
N PHE A 306 -17.55 14.25 -16.29
CA PHE A 306 -17.87 12.93 -16.82
C PHE A 306 -19.37 12.74 -17.11
N GLY A 307 -20.25 13.43 -16.38
CA GLY A 307 -21.70 13.48 -16.65
C GLY A 307 -22.54 12.34 -16.06
N GLU A 308 -21.94 11.45 -15.27
CA GLU A 308 -22.63 10.43 -14.48
C GLU A 308 -22.00 10.34 -13.08
N ASN A 309 -22.76 9.95 -12.07
CA ASN A 309 -22.24 9.70 -10.72
C ASN A 309 -21.22 8.56 -10.70
N VAL A 310 -20.14 8.78 -9.95
CA VAL A 310 -18.95 7.91 -9.90
C VAL A 310 -18.84 7.26 -8.52
N MET A 311 -18.82 5.93 -8.48
CA MET A 311 -18.64 5.13 -7.27
C MET A 311 -17.17 4.78 -7.00
N GLY A 312 -16.33 4.83 -8.03
CA GLY A 312 -14.90 4.54 -7.94
C GLY A 312 -14.13 5.25 -9.04
N PHE A 313 -12.97 5.82 -8.73
CA PHE A 313 -12.11 6.49 -9.68
C PHE A 313 -10.65 6.15 -9.41
N CYS A 314 -9.89 5.91 -10.47
CA CYS A 314 -8.44 5.93 -10.42
C CYS A 314 -7.84 6.49 -11.72
N ALA A 315 -6.67 7.09 -11.60
CA ALA A 315 -5.90 7.61 -12.71
C ALA A 315 -4.43 7.18 -12.58
N GLY A 316 -3.76 7.02 -13.72
CA GLY A 316 -2.36 6.63 -13.78
C GLY A 316 -1.89 6.28 -15.19
N SER A 317 -0.66 5.80 -15.29
CA SER A 317 -0.07 5.30 -16.55
C SER A 317 -0.22 3.79 -16.63
N TYR A 318 -1.12 3.31 -17.50
CA TYR A 318 -1.50 1.89 -17.62
C TYR A 318 -0.96 1.28 -18.90
N ALA A 319 -0.63 -0.01 -18.88
CA ALA A 319 -0.11 -0.73 -20.03
C ALA A 319 -1.15 -0.80 -21.17
N PHE A 320 -0.80 -0.29 -22.35
CA PHE A 320 -1.63 -0.33 -23.56
C PHE A 320 -1.11 -1.36 -24.57
N SER A 321 0.21 -1.49 -24.69
CA SER A 321 0.88 -2.54 -25.46
C SER A 321 2.22 -2.89 -24.79
N PRO A 322 2.87 -4.02 -25.13
CA PRO A 322 4.18 -4.37 -24.55
C PRO A 322 5.18 -3.21 -24.65
N GLY A 323 5.77 -2.82 -23.52
CA GLY A 323 6.71 -1.71 -23.42
C GLY A 323 6.11 -0.30 -23.54
N LYS A 324 4.78 -0.14 -23.68
CA LYS A 324 4.10 1.15 -23.81
C LYS A 324 2.94 1.29 -22.83
N ASN A 325 3.14 2.14 -21.83
CA ASN A 325 2.07 2.62 -20.97
C ASN A 325 1.52 3.95 -21.52
N LEU A 326 0.27 4.26 -21.19
CA LEU A 326 -0.40 5.51 -21.57
C LEU A 326 -1.19 6.09 -20.38
N PRO A 327 -1.32 7.42 -20.28
CA PRO A 327 -2.20 8.03 -19.29
C PRO A 327 -3.65 7.60 -19.53
N ALA A 328 -4.35 7.20 -18.46
CA ALA A 328 -5.78 6.92 -18.53
C ALA A 328 -6.53 7.35 -17.26
N LEU A 329 -7.80 7.68 -17.46
CA LEU A 329 -8.79 7.92 -16.40
C LEU A 329 -9.78 6.75 -16.40
N VAL A 330 -9.98 6.13 -15.23
CA VAL A 330 -10.88 4.98 -15.05
C VAL A 330 -12.00 5.37 -14.10
N TYR A 331 -13.24 5.25 -14.58
CA TYR A 331 -14.46 5.55 -13.84
C TYR A 331 -15.29 4.27 -13.65
N VAL A 332 -15.69 4.01 -12.41
CA VAL A 332 -16.71 3.01 -12.04
C VAL A 332 -17.99 3.78 -11.74
N THR A 333 -19.04 3.54 -12.52
CA THR A 333 -20.26 4.36 -12.52
C THR A 333 -21.36 3.82 -11.62
N SER A 334 -22.33 4.66 -11.25
CA SER A 334 -23.54 4.22 -10.54
C SER A 334 -24.41 3.26 -11.36
N SER A 335 -24.36 3.33 -12.70
CA SER A 335 -24.94 2.32 -13.61
C SER A 335 -24.15 1.00 -13.71
N ASN A 336 -23.20 0.74 -12.79
CA ASN A 336 -22.38 -0.48 -12.74
C ASN A 336 -21.58 -0.73 -14.04
N ARG A 337 -21.03 0.35 -14.63
CA ARG A 337 -20.14 0.30 -15.80
C ARG A 337 -18.73 0.70 -15.39
N VAL A 338 -17.73 0.16 -16.09
CA VAL A 338 -16.35 0.64 -16.04
C VAL A 338 -16.04 1.34 -17.35
N ILE A 339 -15.75 2.65 -17.30
CA ILE A 339 -15.42 3.46 -18.46
C ILE A 339 -13.97 3.92 -18.34
N ILE A 340 -13.19 3.66 -19.40
CA ILE A 340 -11.75 3.94 -19.44
C ILE A 340 -11.50 4.93 -20.58
N TYR A 341 -11.05 6.13 -20.23
CA TYR A 341 -10.49 7.08 -21.20
C TYR A 341 -9.01 6.77 -21.34
N TRP A 342 -8.65 5.87 -22.26
CA TRP A 342 -7.26 5.58 -22.58
C TRP A 342 -6.63 6.74 -23.38
N ASN A 343 -5.31 6.88 -23.29
CA ASN A 343 -4.57 7.95 -23.98
C ASN A 343 -5.17 9.34 -23.68
N ALA A 344 -5.47 9.60 -22.42
CA ALA A 344 -6.02 10.87 -21.94
C ALA A 344 -4.93 11.96 -21.89
N TRP A 345 -4.20 12.14 -23.00
CA TRP A 345 -3.09 13.09 -23.12
C TRP A 345 -3.60 14.52 -23.23
N GLN A 346 -2.99 15.46 -22.51
CA GLN A 346 -3.29 16.89 -22.61
C GLN A 346 -2.01 17.69 -22.89
N SER A 347 -1.93 18.35 -24.04
CA SER A 347 -0.67 18.98 -24.51
C SER A 347 -0.14 20.12 -23.63
N LEU A 348 -1.02 20.82 -22.91
CA LEU A 348 -0.69 21.90 -21.96
C LEU A 348 -1.75 21.99 -20.85
N MET A 349 -1.32 22.21 -19.62
CA MET A 349 -2.21 22.55 -18.49
C MET A 349 -2.69 24.02 -18.50
N VAL A 350 -2.06 24.87 -19.32
CA VAL A 350 -2.45 26.27 -19.57
C VAL A 350 -3.13 26.38 -20.94
N PRO A 351 -4.28 27.06 -21.08
CA PRO A 351 -4.91 27.29 -22.38
C PRO A 351 -3.97 28.03 -23.35
N THR A 352 -3.88 27.56 -24.59
CA THR A 352 -2.86 28.01 -25.57
C THR A 352 -2.87 29.51 -25.82
N TYR A 353 -4.03 30.17 -25.78
CA TYR A 353 -4.20 31.62 -25.97
C TYR A 353 -3.76 32.48 -24.75
N LEU A 354 -3.41 31.85 -23.62
CA LEU A 354 -2.78 32.49 -22.46
C LEU A 354 -1.28 32.22 -22.37
N ASN A 355 -0.71 31.44 -23.29
CA ASN A 355 0.72 31.15 -23.31
C ASN A 355 1.50 32.39 -23.82
N PRO A 356 2.37 33.02 -23.00
CA PRO A 356 3.07 34.24 -23.41
C PRO A 356 4.09 34.02 -24.55
N LEU A 357 4.34 32.77 -24.94
CA LEU A 357 5.24 32.40 -26.03
C LEU A 357 4.55 32.21 -27.39
N THR A 358 3.21 32.20 -27.46
CA THR A 358 2.52 32.24 -28.76
C THR A 358 2.39 33.68 -29.26
N PRO A 359 2.97 34.03 -30.42
CA PRO A 359 2.73 35.34 -31.02
C PRO A 359 1.25 35.47 -31.39
N LYS A 360 0.66 36.63 -31.12
CA LYS A 360 -0.68 36.96 -31.60
C LYS A 360 -0.61 37.14 -33.12
N ILE A 361 -1.47 36.40 -33.82
CA ILE A 361 -1.73 36.51 -35.27
C ILE A 361 -2.72 37.65 -35.49
#